data_AF-A0A1V3PLG7-F1
#
_entry.id   AF-A0A1V3PLG7-F1
#
_cell.length_a   1.000
_cell.length_b   1.000
_cell.length_c   1.000
_cell.angle_alpha   90.00
_cell.angle_beta   90.00
_cell.angle_gamma   90.00
#
_symmetry.space_group_name_H-M   'P 1'
#
loop_
_entity.id
_entity.type
_entity.pdbx_description
1 polymer ?
#
loop_
_entity_poly.entity_id
_entity_poly.type
_entity_poly.pdbx_seq_one_letter_code
_entity_poly.pdbx_strand_id
1 'polypeptide(L)'
;MRDTHFLNPLLDVALLVGSLLLVFHRTAPLGIIVFAPMFLVFFGFHVFLNGTWLVGTVELASLLGLAWAYRRAFVPLWNYQ
;
A
#
# COMPACT_ATOMS: atom_id res chain seq x y z
N MET A 1 27.78 -9.11 -1.41
CA MET A 1 27.11 -7.82 -1.68
C MET A 1 26.68 -7.29 -0.32
N ARG A 2 26.86 -6.01 0.00
CA ARG A 2 26.38 -5.49 1.29
C ARG A 2 24.86 -5.53 1.23
N ASP A 3 24.25 -6.53 1.85
CA ASP A 3 22.80 -6.63 1.96
C ASP A 3 22.37 -5.47 2.84
N THR A 4 21.93 -4.39 2.19
CA THR A 4 21.43 -3.21 2.89
C THR A 4 20.12 -3.62 3.54
N HIS A 5 20.18 -4.18 4.74
CA HIS A 5 19.05 -4.55 5.61
C HIS A 5 18.19 -3.33 6.01
N PHE A 6 18.33 -2.19 5.34
CA PHE A 6 17.49 -1.01 5.46
C PHE A 6 16.13 -1.20 4.77
N LEU A 7 16.08 -1.96 3.67
CA LEU A 7 14.85 -2.09 2.88
C LEU A 7 13.73 -2.76 3.69
N ASN A 8 14.02 -3.88 4.36
CA ASN A 8 13.04 -4.61 5.16
C ASN A 8 12.45 -3.79 6.33
N PRO A 9 13.24 -3.14 7.20
CA PRO A 9 12.68 -2.31 8.27
C PRO A 9 11.98 -1.06 7.73
N LEU A 10 12.41 -0.49 6.60
CA LEU A 10 11.66 0.60 5.97
C LEU A 10 10.28 0.13 5.50
N LEU A 11 10.21 -1.06 4.91
CA LEU A 11 8.97 -1.70 4.50
C LEU A 11 8.08 -1.97 5.73
N ASP A 12 8.62 -2.51 6.81
CA ASP A 12 7.88 -2.77 8.05
C ASP A 12 7.31 -1.49 8.67
N VAL A 13 8.10 -0.40 8.70
CA VAL A 13 7.65 0.91 9.17
C VAL A 13 6.56 1.47 8.28
N ALA A 14 6.71 1.37 6.95
CA ALA A 14 5.66 1.79 6.02
C ALA A 14 4.37 0.97 6.21
N LEU A 15 4.49 -0.34 6.43
CA LEU A 15 3.38 -1.25 6.73
C LEU A 15 2.65 -0.84 8.00
N LEU A 16 3.38 -0.58 9.08
CA LEU A 16 2.84 -0.13 10.36
C LEU A 16 2.15 1.23 10.22
N VAL A 17 2.84 2.21 9.63
CA VAL A 17 2.34 3.58 9.48
C VAL A 17 1.09 3.60 8.61
N GLY A 18 1.10 2.93 7.45
CA GLY A 18 -0.08 2.86 6.59
C GLY A 18 -1.24 2.11 7.25
N SER A 19 -0.96 1.05 8.04
CA SER A 19 -2.00 0.31 8.77
C SER A 19 -2.63 1.18 9.85
N LEU A 20 -1.82 1.93 10.60
CA LEU A 20 -2.28 2.94 11.56
C LEU A 20 -3.10 4.05 10.89
N LEU A 21 -2.70 4.51 9.70
CA LEU A 21 -3.44 5.51 8.93
C LEU A 21 -4.81 4.99 8.45
N LEU A 22 -4.95 3.68 8.19
CA LEU A 22 -6.22 3.05 7.84
C LEU A 22 -7.19 2.91 9.03
N VAL A 23 -6.69 2.85 10.28
CA VAL A 23 -7.54 2.78 11.48
C VAL A 23 -8.42 4.03 11.61
N PHE A 24 -7.91 5.20 11.21
CA PHE A 24 -8.68 6.44 11.25
C PHE A 24 -9.28 6.74 9.87
N HIS A 25 -10.62 6.71 9.79
CA HIS A 25 -11.38 6.98 8.55
C HIS A 25 -10.97 8.27 7.82
N ARG A 26 -10.49 9.29 8.54
CA ARG A 26 -10.02 10.57 7.97
C ARG A 26 -8.63 10.49 7.34
N THR A 27 -7.75 9.60 7.79
CA THR A 27 -6.39 9.43 7.26
C THR A 27 -6.24 8.22 6.34
N ALA A 28 -7.29 7.42 6.21
CA ALA A 28 -7.36 6.30 5.28
C ALA A 28 -6.87 6.61 3.85
N PRO A 29 -7.22 7.74 3.19
CA PRO A 29 -6.70 8.04 1.85
C PRO A 29 -5.18 8.26 1.84
N LEU A 30 -4.59 8.83 2.90
CA LEU A 30 -3.13 8.99 3.01
C LEU A 30 -2.43 7.64 3.19
N GLY A 31 -3.00 6.75 4.02
CA GLY A 31 -2.49 5.38 4.18
C GLY A 31 -2.46 4.61 2.87
N ILE A 32 -3.52 4.73 2.05
CA ILE A 32 -3.60 4.08 0.74
C ILE A 32 -2.55 4.64 -0.24
N ILE A 33 -2.32 5.95 -0.23
CA ILE A 33 -1.28 6.58 -1.07
C ILE A 33 0.12 6.10 -0.67
N VAL A 34 0.40 6.00 0.62
CA VAL A 34 1.68 5.48 1.13
C VAL A 34 1.87 4.01 0.74
N PHE A 35 0.79 3.21 0.74
CA PHE A 35 0.84 1.81 0.34
C PHE A 35 0.96 1.55 -1.15
N ALA A 36 0.45 2.44 -1.99
CA ALA A 36 0.42 2.25 -3.43
C ALA A 36 1.77 1.86 -4.08
N PRO A 37 2.88 2.59 -3.87
CA PRO A 37 4.16 2.21 -4.47
C PRO A 37 4.71 0.90 -3.92
N MET A 38 4.46 0.61 -2.64
CA MET A 38 4.93 -0.61 -1.98
C MET A 38 4.23 -1.86 -2.51
N PHE A 39 2.90 -1.82 -2.62
CA PHE A 39 2.09 -2.91 -3.15
C PHE A 39 2.34 -3.16 -4.64
N LEU A 40 2.68 -2.12 -5.41
CA LEU A 40 3.14 -2.28 -6.79
C LEU A 40 4.47 -3.05 -6.87
N VAL A 41 5.42 -2.75 -5.98
CA VAL A 41 6.69 -3.47 -5.90
C VAL A 41 6.47 -4.93 -5.46
N PHE A 42 5.59 -5.18 -4.49
CA PHE A 42 5.25 -6.54 -4.05
C PHE A 42 4.55 -7.33 -5.15
N PHE A 43 3.59 -6.72 -5.84
CA PHE A 43 2.96 -7.34 -7.01
C PHE A 43 4.01 -7.71 -8.06
N GLY A 44 4.91 -6.79 -8.41
CA GLY A 44 5.99 -7.04 -9.36
C GLY A 44 6.91 -8.18 -8.89
N PHE A 45 7.29 -8.19 -7.61
CA PHE A 45 8.09 -9.26 -7.03
C PHE A 45 7.37 -10.62 -7.12
N HIS A 46 6.11 -10.69 -6.72
CA HIS A 46 5.33 -11.92 -6.73
C HIS A 46 5.10 -12.47 -8.15
N VAL A 47 4.82 -11.60 -9.11
CA VAL A 47 4.55 -11.98 -10.50
C VAL A 47 5.82 -12.31 -11.26
N PHE A 48 6.87 -11.49 -11.16
CA PHE A 48 8.06 -11.62 -12.02
C PHE A 48 9.22 -12.39 -11.39
N LEU A 49 9.36 -12.39 -10.06
CA LEU A 49 10.53 -12.95 -9.38
C LEU A 49 10.21 -14.21 -8.56
N ASN A 50 9.08 -14.21 -7.84
CA ASN A 50 8.74 -15.27 -6.90
C ASN A 50 7.88 -16.39 -7.52
N GLY A 51 7.15 -16.09 -8.60
CA GLY A 51 6.23 -17.03 -9.26
C GLY A 51 4.90 -17.25 -8.52
N THR A 52 4.66 -16.51 -7.44
CA THR A 52 3.46 -16.56 -6.59
C THR A 52 2.44 -15.50 -7.02
N TRP A 53 2.06 -15.53 -8.29
CA TRP A 53 1.18 -14.53 -8.92
C TRP A 53 -0.17 -14.34 -8.20
N LEU A 54 -0.73 -15.40 -7.61
CA LEU A 54 -1.99 -15.33 -6.87
C LEU A 54 -1.85 -14.41 -5.64
N VAL A 55 -0.73 -14.51 -4.92
CA VAL A 55 -0.46 -13.69 -3.72
C VAL A 55 -0.36 -12.23 -4.12
N GLY A 56 0.48 -11.90 -5.10
CA GLY A 56 0.62 -10.53 -5.58
C GLY A 56 -0.71 -9.94 -6.09
N THR A 57 -1.51 -10.75 -6.80
CA THR A 57 -2.82 -10.30 -7.31
C THR A 57 -3.79 -10.00 -6.19
N VAL A 58 -3.83 -10.84 -5.15
CA VAL A 58 -4.69 -10.64 -3.97
C VAL A 58 -4.27 -9.39 -3.20
N GLU A 59 -2.97 -9.15 -3.03
CA GLU A 59 -2.46 -7.94 -2.37
C GLU A 59 -2.87 -6.68 -3.16
N LEU A 60 -2.65 -6.67 -4.48
CA LEU A 60 -3.02 -5.55 -5.33
C LEU A 60 -4.54 -5.32 -5.34
N ALA A 61 -5.33 -6.40 -5.41
CA ALA A 61 -6.79 -6.34 -5.33
C ALA A 61 -7.27 -5.79 -3.98
N SER A 62 -6.58 -6.12 -2.88
CA SER A 62 -6.90 -5.62 -1.55
C SER A 62 -6.68 -4.11 -1.46
N LEU A 63 -5.58 -3.60 -2.02
CA LEU A 63 -5.31 -2.16 -2.12
C LEU A 63 -6.39 -1.44 -2.94
N LEU A 64 -6.76 -2.00 -4.10
CA LEU A 64 -7.82 -1.45 -4.95
C LEU A 64 -9.19 -1.49 -4.25
N GLY A 65 -9.48 -2.55 -3.52
CA GLY A 65 -10.68 -2.69 -2.70
C GLY A 65 -10.75 -1.63 -1.60
N LEU A 66 -9.62 -1.36 -0.91
CA LEU A 66 -9.51 -0.27 0.06
C LEU A 66 -9.70 1.10 -0.59
N ALA A 67 -9.05 1.35 -1.74
CA ALA A 67 -9.24 2.59 -2.50
C ALA A 67 -10.71 2.79 -2.90
N TRP A 68 -11.41 1.72 -3.29
CA TRP A 68 -12.82 1.75 -3.63
C TRP A 68 -13.73 1.99 -2.43
N ALA A 69 -13.47 1.31 -1.31
CA ALA A 69 -14.21 1.46 -0.06
C ALA A 69 -14.10 2.90 0.47
N TYR A 70 -12.89 3.46 0.44
CA TYR A 70 -12.58 4.81 0.91
C TYR A 70 -12.71 5.88 -0.18
N ARG A 71 -13.25 5.59 -1.37
CA ARG A 71 -13.34 6.52 -2.52
C ARG A 71 -13.91 7.90 -2.17
N ARG A 72 -14.87 7.95 -1.24
CA ARG A 72 -15.48 9.21 -0.78
C ARG A 72 -14.56 10.02 0.13
N ALA A 73 -13.66 9.36 0.87
CA ALA A 73 -12.66 10.01 1.70
C ALA A 73 -11.54 10.67 0.87
N PHE A 74 -11.41 10.35 -0.43
CA PHE A 74 -10.50 11.06 -1.35
C PHE A 74 -11.07 12.38 -1.84
N VAL A 75 -12.37 12.65 -1.71
CA VAL A 75 -13.01 13.89 -2.21
C VAL A 75 -12.36 15.19 -1.67
N PRO A 76 -12.00 15.32 -0.37
CA PRO A 76 -11.32 16.51 0.16
C PRO A 76 -9.95 16.78 -0.46
N LEU A 77 -9.27 15.76 -0.99
CA LEU A 77 -7.96 15.94 -1.65
C LEU A 77 -8.08 16.69 -2.99
N TRP A 78 -9.25 16.61 -3.64
CA TRP A 78 -9.53 17.28 -4.91
C TRP A 78 -10.31 18.60 -4.73
N ASN A 79 -10.98 18.79 -3.60
CA ASN A 79 -11.76 19.98 -3.29
C ASN A 79 -11.12 20.78 -2.14
N TYR A 80 -9.87 21.19 -2.31
CA TYR A 80 -9.26 22.19 -1.43
C TYR A 80 -9.88 23.55 -1.77
N GLN A 81 -10.88 23.98 -1.00
CA GLN A 81 -11.45 25.33 -1.06
C GLN A 81 -10.72 26.26 -0.10
#